data_AF-A0A353FCR6-F1
#
_entry.id   AF-A0A353FCR6-F1
#
_cell.length_a   1.000
_cell.length_b   1.000
_cell.length_c   1.000
_cell.angle_alpha   90.00
_cell.angle_beta   90.00
_cell.angle_gamma   90.00
#
_symmetry.space_group_name_H-M   'P 1'
#
loop_
_entity.id
_entity.type
_entity.pdbx_description
1 polymer ?
#
loop_
_entity_poly.entity_id
_entity_poly.type
_entity_poly.pdbx_seq_one_letter_code
_entity_poly.pdbx_strand_id
1 'polypeptide(L)'
;MNKAILFLIVLGIFATSSCHTGTDADERKYEAMTRYGAWQARADETRAKVGTIETEQSAYLRYEFDSLDRSILDSPYPYWDKIQVFLDKKGIRKAKLYANPAKSFLTEEFYFENGNLIYAQIDSQGIRELEPDSIFRGDRYFFTKNVLVLALDSKGKRKDITDDSVKIKSVDLINESDQIKQIIADKQIKL
;
A
#
# COMPACT_ATOMS: atom_id res chain seq x y z
N MET A 1 -9.00 5.88 63.76
CA MET A 1 -8.77 4.43 63.65
C MET A 1 -10.05 3.77 63.17
N ASN A 2 -10.06 3.23 61.95
CA ASN A 2 -10.71 1.98 61.64
C ASN A 2 -10.19 1.49 60.29
N LYS A 3 -9.47 0.37 60.36
CA LYS A 3 -8.99 -0.43 59.24
C LYS A 3 -10.16 -1.27 58.75
N ALA A 4 -10.38 -1.31 57.44
CA ALA A 4 -10.96 -2.48 56.79
C ALA A 4 -10.35 -2.60 55.39
N ILE A 5 -9.66 -3.72 55.21
CA ILE A 5 -8.93 -4.18 54.04
C ILE A 5 -9.90 -5.00 53.19
N LEU A 6 -9.89 -4.74 51.87
CA LEU A 6 -10.01 -5.67 50.73
C LEU A 6 -11.16 -6.69 50.69
N PHE A 7 -11.88 -6.76 49.57
CA PHE A 7 -11.84 -7.93 48.70
C PHE A 7 -12.34 -7.61 47.29
N LEU A 8 -11.54 -8.00 46.30
CA LEU A 8 -11.78 -8.00 44.86
C LEU A 8 -12.61 -9.24 44.51
N ILE A 9 -13.70 -9.11 43.76
CA ILE A 9 -14.24 -10.18 42.92
C ILE A 9 -14.53 -9.60 41.53
N VAL A 10 -13.85 -10.19 40.56
CA VAL A 10 -13.98 -10.02 39.10
C VAL A 10 -15.03 -11.02 38.57
N LEU A 11 -15.54 -10.74 37.36
CA LEU A 11 -16.48 -11.49 36.50
C LEU A 11 -17.96 -11.11 36.74
N GLY A 12 -18.74 -10.61 35.77
CA GLY A 12 -18.57 -10.43 34.33
C GLY A 12 -19.95 -10.67 33.69
N ILE A 13 -20.53 -9.70 32.97
CA ILE A 13 -21.66 -9.92 32.06
C ILE A 13 -21.49 -9.04 30.82
N PHE A 14 -21.74 -9.68 29.68
CA PHE A 14 -21.65 -9.24 28.30
C PHE A 14 -22.56 -8.06 27.91
N ALA A 15 -22.05 -7.30 26.94
CA ALA A 15 -22.72 -6.72 25.76
C ALA A 15 -24.00 -5.88 25.92
N THR A 16 -23.95 -4.63 25.43
CA THR A 16 -24.61 -4.28 24.16
C THR A 16 -23.89 -3.10 23.51
N SER A 17 -23.48 -3.34 22.27
CA SER A 17 -22.89 -2.39 21.34
C SER A 17 -23.90 -1.29 20.97
N SER A 18 -23.53 -0.03 21.13
CA SER A 18 -24.22 1.07 20.45
C SER A 18 -23.78 1.06 18.99
N CYS A 19 -24.60 0.42 18.16
CA CYS A 19 -24.59 0.46 16.72
C CYS A 19 -24.78 1.93 16.27
N HIS A 20 -23.73 2.55 15.73
CA HIS A 20 -23.89 3.71 14.85
C HIS A 20 -24.24 3.16 13.48
N THR A 21 -25.51 3.30 13.11
CA THR A 21 -26.03 3.07 11.76
C THR A 21 -25.38 4.07 10.80
N GLY A 22 -24.34 3.61 10.11
CA GLY A 22 -23.61 4.34 9.08
C GLY A 22 -23.26 3.42 7.91
N THR A 23 -24.14 2.49 7.56
CA THR A 23 -23.92 1.50 6.50
C THR A 23 -25.20 1.39 5.70
N ASP A 24 -25.31 2.18 4.63
CA ASP A 24 -26.31 1.91 3.60
C ASP A 24 -26.09 2.76 2.34
N ALA A 25 -25.58 3.99 2.49
CA ALA A 25 -25.31 4.88 1.34
C ALA A 25 -23.95 4.63 0.68
N ASP A 26 -22.91 4.33 1.47
CA ASP A 26 -21.56 4.04 0.93
C ASP A 26 -21.47 2.61 0.38
N GLU A 27 -22.06 1.62 1.04
CA GLU A 27 -22.05 0.22 0.57
C GLU A 27 -22.75 0.06 -0.79
N ARG A 28 -23.90 0.71 -1.00
CA ARG A 28 -24.60 0.72 -2.30
C ARG A 28 -23.84 1.47 -3.39
N LYS A 29 -23.02 2.46 -3.02
CA LYS A 29 -22.10 3.14 -3.95
C LYS A 29 -20.95 2.22 -4.36
N TYR A 30 -20.56 1.29 -3.49
CA TYR A 30 -19.57 0.24 -3.79
C TYR A 30 -20.14 -0.93 -4.59
N GLU A 31 -21.37 -1.37 -4.33
CA GLU A 31 -22.04 -2.41 -5.13
C GLU A 31 -22.34 -1.95 -6.57
N ALA A 32 -22.66 -0.66 -6.76
CA ALA A 32 -22.87 -0.07 -8.08
C ALA A 32 -21.59 0.05 -8.93
N MET A 33 -20.41 -0.14 -8.34
CA MET A 33 -19.12 -0.08 -9.06
C MET A 33 -18.81 -1.33 -9.86
N THR A 34 -19.65 -2.36 -9.86
CA THR A 34 -19.48 -3.63 -10.59
C THR A 34 -19.56 -3.52 -12.12
N ARG A 35 -19.85 -2.34 -12.72
CA ARG A 35 -19.88 -2.17 -14.18
C ARG A 35 -18.47 -2.03 -14.75
N TYR A 36 -18.07 -2.96 -15.62
CA TYR A 36 -16.78 -3.03 -16.32
C TYR A 36 -16.18 -1.67 -16.74
N GLY A 37 -17.01 -0.75 -17.26
CA GLY A 37 -16.56 0.58 -17.68
C GLY A 37 -16.08 1.50 -16.55
N ALA A 38 -16.62 1.37 -15.33
CA ALA A 38 -16.23 2.18 -14.18
C ALA A 38 -14.84 1.83 -13.64
N TRP A 39 -14.46 0.55 -13.76
CA TRP A 39 -13.13 0.06 -13.35
C TRP A 39 -12.05 0.50 -14.33
N GLN A 40 -12.32 0.40 -15.64
CA GLN A 40 -11.36 0.82 -16.66
C GLN A 40 -11.10 2.33 -16.60
N ALA A 41 -12.16 3.14 -16.48
CA ALA A 41 -12.02 4.59 -16.32
C ALA A 41 -11.20 4.98 -15.09
N ARG A 42 -11.38 4.27 -13.95
CA ARG A 42 -10.53 4.47 -12.77
C ARG A 42 -9.09 4.04 -12.96
N ALA A 43 -8.86 2.94 -13.67
CA ALA A 43 -7.51 2.50 -13.99
C ALA A 43 -6.80 3.54 -14.88
N ASP A 44 -7.49 4.12 -15.85
CA ASP A 44 -6.96 5.19 -16.70
C ASP A 44 -6.67 6.47 -15.90
N GLU A 45 -7.58 6.89 -15.01
CA GLU A 45 -7.32 7.99 -14.07
C GLU A 45 -6.10 7.73 -13.19
N THR A 46 -5.98 6.51 -12.65
CA THR A 46 -4.86 6.11 -11.81
C THR A 46 -3.55 6.11 -12.61
N ARG A 47 -3.55 5.62 -13.85
CA ARG A 47 -2.38 5.68 -14.74
C ARG A 47 -1.96 7.11 -15.02
N ALA A 48 -2.91 8.01 -15.26
CA ALA A 48 -2.60 9.43 -15.46
C ALA A 48 -1.93 10.03 -14.22
N LYS A 49 -2.47 9.75 -13.02
CA LYS A 49 -1.87 10.19 -11.75
C LYS A 49 -0.47 9.63 -11.54
N VAL A 50 -0.28 8.33 -11.78
CA VAL A 50 1.04 7.68 -11.71
C VAL A 50 2.01 8.34 -12.69
N GLY A 51 1.58 8.62 -13.93
CA GLY A 51 2.37 9.35 -14.92
C GLY A 51 2.78 10.76 -14.48
N THR A 52 1.88 11.49 -13.82
CA THR A 52 2.21 12.79 -13.20
C THR A 52 3.25 12.64 -12.09
N ILE A 53 3.07 11.68 -11.18
CA ILE A 53 4.04 11.40 -10.09
C ILE A 53 5.43 11.07 -10.66
N GLU A 54 5.51 10.25 -11.71
CA GLU A 54 6.78 9.92 -12.37
C GLU A 54 7.44 11.13 -13.01
N THR A 55 6.64 11.96 -13.70
CA THR A 55 7.15 13.16 -14.40
C THR A 55 7.69 14.19 -13.41
N GLU A 56 7.03 14.35 -12.27
CA GLU A 56 7.38 15.30 -11.22
C GLU A 56 8.40 14.76 -10.20
N GLN A 57 8.82 13.49 -10.33
CA GLN A 57 9.65 12.80 -9.33
C GLN A 57 10.93 13.57 -8.98
N SER A 58 11.52 14.28 -9.95
CA SER A 58 12.74 15.09 -9.77
C SER A 58 12.55 16.30 -8.84
N ALA A 59 11.30 16.75 -8.65
CA ALA A 59 10.95 17.84 -7.74
C ALA A 59 10.63 17.36 -6.32
N TYR A 60 10.53 16.04 -6.10
CA TYR A 60 10.22 15.46 -4.80
C TYR A 60 11.47 15.29 -3.95
N LEU A 61 11.28 15.40 -2.63
CA LEU A 61 12.31 15.09 -1.66
C LEU A 61 12.52 13.58 -1.61
N ARG A 62 13.75 13.12 -1.88
CA ARG A 62 14.11 11.71 -1.93
C ARG A 62 14.82 11.28 -0.65
N TYR A 63 14.32 10.21 -0.04
CA TYR A 63 14.99 9.49 1.04
C TYR A 63 15.32 8.07 0.61
N GLU A 64 16.37 7.52 1.19
CA GLU A 64 16.79 6.14 0.98
C GLU A 64 16.99 5.49 2.35
N PHE A 65 16.41 4.31 2.51
CA PHE A 65 16.56 3.44 3.66
C PHE A 65 17.15 2.13 3.15
N ASP A 66 18.15 1.59 3.84
CA ASP A 66 18.80 0.34 3.46
C ASP A 66 18.67 -0.73 4.55
N SER A 67 19.07 -1.97 4.25
CA SER A 67 19.00 -3.11 5.16
C SER A 67 19.82 -2.96 6.45
N LEU A 68 20.63 -1.92 6.60
CA LEU A 68 21.31 -1.58 7.85
C LEU A 68 20.43 -0.73 8.78
N ASP A 69 19.30 -0.22 8.27
CA ASP A 69 18.29 0.49 9.03
C ASP A 69 17.40 -0.49 9.80
N ARG A 70 17.40 -0.41 11.14
CA ARG A 70 16.63 -1.32 12.02
C ARG A 70 15.14 -1.32 11.71
N SER A 71 14.59 -0.21 11.22
CA SER A 71 13.17 -0.12 10.85
C SER A 71 12.78 -1.03 9.67
N ILE A 72 13.75 -1.44 8.84
CA ILE A 72 13.54 -2.44 7.77
C ILE A 72 13.75 -3.85 8.31
N LEU A 73 14.70 -4.06 9.23
CA LEU A 73 15.00 -5.38 9.79
C LEU A 73 13.91 -5.90 10.75
N ASP A 74 13.29 -5.01 11.53
CA ASP A 74 12.22 -5.36 12.47
C ASP A 74 10.83 -5.48 11.79
N SER A 75 10.82 -5.40 10.46
CA SER A 75 9.65 -5.54 9.60
C SER A 75 9.07 -6.97 9.59
N PRO A 76 7.73 -7.16 9.56
CA PRO A 76 7.14 -8.46 9.20
C PRO A 76 7.39 -8.86 7.73
N TYR A 77 7.84 -7.91 6.90
CA TYR A 77 8.26 -8.08 5.50
C TYR A 77 9.77 -7.71 5.34
N PRO A 78 10.73 -8.39 6.02
CA PRO A 78 12.12 -7.96 6.13
C PRO A 78 12.97 -8.37 4.90
N TYR A 79 12.35 -8.59 3.75
CA TYR A 79 13.04 -9.06 2.54
C TYR A 79 13.57 -7.93 1.65
N TRP A 80 13.26 -6.68 1.99
CA TRP A 80 13.71 -5.51 1.26
C TRP A 80 15.11 -5.09 1.69
N ASP A 81 16.01 -4.96 0.72
CA ASP A 81 17.38 -4.51 0.94
C ASP A 81 17.48 -2.99 0.90
N LYS A 82 16.60 -2.34 0.13
CA LYS A 82 16.54 -0.89 0.01
C LYS A 82 15.13 -0.40 -0.28
N ILE A 83 14.76 0.71 0.33
CA ILE A 83 13.51 1.44 0.10
C ILE A 83 13.87 2.88 -0.28
N GLN A 84 13.45 3.32 -1.46
CA GLN A 84 13.55 4.70 -1.91
C GLN A 84 12.18 5.35 -1.81
N VAL A 85 12.06 6.46 -1.09
CA VAL A 85 10.80 7.17 -0.90
C VAL A 85 10.90 8.57 -1.49
N PHE A 86 9.85 8.98 -2.18
CA PHE A 86 9.69 10.30 -2.78
C PHE A 86 8.52 11.01 -2.11
N LEU A 87 8.79 12.17 -1.52
CA LEU A 87 7.87 12.94 -0.71
C LEU A 87 7.67 14.35 -1.29
N ASP A 88 6.48 14.90 -1.12
CA ASP A 88 6.21 16.33 -1.29
C ASP A 88 5.38 16.88 -0.11
N LYS A 89 4.90 18.12 -0.22
CA LYS A 89 4.07 18.75 0.83
C LYS A 89 2.78 18.01 1.16
N LYS A 90 2.31 17.09 0.31
CA LYS A 90 1.11 16.26 0.55
C LYS A 90 1.48 14.88 1.11
N GLY A 91 2.75 14.60 1.37
CA GLY A 91 3.24 13.36 1.95
C GLY A 91 3.97 12.47 0.94
N ILE A 92 3.94 11.17 1.20
CA ILE A 92 4.49 10.17 0.28
C ILE A 92 3.75 10.19 -1.05
N ARG A 93 4.54 10.17 -2.14
CA ARG A 93 4.05 10.06 -3.53
C ARG A 93 4.43 8.76 -4.17
N LYS A 94 5.66 8.31 -3.92
CA LYS A 94 6.18 7.04 -4.43
C LYS A 94 7.07 6.38 -3.39
N ALA A 95 7.01 5.06 -3.30
CA ALA A 95 8.07 4.25 -2.73
C ALA A 95 8.51 3.20 -3.75
N LYS A 96 9.81 2.96 -3.85
CA LYS A 96 10.41 1.91 -4.67
C LYS A 96 11.28 1.02 -3.81
N LEU A 97 10.94 -0.26 -3.78
CA LEU A 97 11.52 -1.27 -2.93
C LEU A 97 12.34 -2.23 -3.79
N TYR A 98 13.52 -2.56 -3.30
CA TYR A 98 14.48 -3.42 -3.98
C TYR A 98 14.79 -4.61 -3.10
N ALA A 99 14.60 -5.81 -3.63
CA ALA A 99 15.04 -7.02 -2.96
C ALA A 99 16.58 -7.10 -2.96
N ASN A 100 17.14 -7.91 -2.05
CA ASN A 100 18.56 -8.18 -2.06
C ASN A 100 18.95 -8.89 -3.38
N PRO A 101 19.84 -8.32 -4.22
CA PRO A 101 20.16 -8.88 -5.53
C PRO A 101 20.74 -10.30 -5.50
N ALA A 102 21.31 -10.73 -4.37
CA ALA A 102 21.79 -12.11 -4.19
C ALA A 102 20.64 -13.12 -4.00
N LYS A 103 19.43 -12.65 -3.66
CA LYS A 103 18.23 -13.47 -3.44
C LYS A 103 17.20 -13.32 -4.54
N SER A 104 16.97 -12.10 -5.03
CA SER A 104 15.95 -11.79 -6.03
C SER A 104 16.24 -10.46 -6.72
N PHE A 105 15.84 -10.34 -7.99
CA PHE A 105 15.86 -9.07 -8.73
C PHE A 105 14.54 -8.30 -8.64
N LEU A 106 13.60 -8.82 -7.86
CA LEU A 106 12.26 -8.27 -7.71
C LEU A 106 12.32 -6.84 -7.20
N THR A 107 11.56 -5.97 -7.86
CA THR A 107 11.28 -4.61 -7.39
C THR A 107 9.79 -4.40 -7.24
N GLU A 108 9.42 -3.66 -6.21
CA GLU A 108 8.06 -3.20 -6.01
C GLU A 108 8.00 -1.68 -6.01
N GLU A 109 6.94 -1.12 -6.58
CA GLU A 109 6.70 0.31 -6.54
C GLU A 109 5.29 0.59 -6.07
N PHE A 110 5.15 1.52 -5.13
CA PHE A 110 3.91 1.93 -4.50
C PHE A 110 3.70 3.41 -4.74
N TYR A 111 2.48 3.79 -5.13
CA TYR A 111 2.13 5.15 -5.49
C TYR A 111 0.95 5.62 -4.66
N PHE A 112 1.03 6.87 -4.22
CA PHE A 112 0.16 7.39 -3.18
C PHE A 112 -0.48 8.72 -3.57
N GLU A 113 -1.76 8.86 -3.22
CA GLU A 113 -2.50 10.12 -3.33
C GLU A 113 -3.18 10.43 -2.00
N ASN A 114 -2.86 11.59 -1.44
CA ASN A 114 -3.40 12.03 -0.14
C ASN A 114 -3.25 10.96 0.96
N GLY A 115 -2.09 10.30 1.01
CA GLY A 115 -1.77 9.24 1.98
C GLY A 115 -2.40 7.87 1.70
N ASN A 116 -3.20 7.71 0.64
CA ASN A 116 -3.81 6.42 0.27
C ASN A 116 -3.03 5.76 -0.86
N LEU A 117 -2.91 4.43 -0.80
CA LEU A 117 -2.38 3.65 -1.90
C LEU A 117 -3.36 3.74 -3.08
N ILE A 118 -2.87 4.15 -4.24
CA ILE A 118 -3.66 4.19 -5.49
C ILE A 118 -3.19 3.14 -6.49
N TYR A 119 -1.92 2.75 -6.42
CA TYR A 119 -1.33 1.82 -7.37
C TYR A 119 -0.09 1.16 -6.77
N ALA A 120 0.06 -0.14 -7.03
CA ALA A 120 1.28 -0.88 -6.76
C ALA A 120 1.65 -1.71 -7.99
N GLN A 121 2.95 -1.88 -8.24
CA GLN A 121 3.45 -2.81 -9.25
C GLN A 121 4.59 -3.66 -8.73
N ILE A 122 4.63 -4.90 -9.21
CA ILE A 122 5.61 -5.92 -8.85
C ILE A 122 6.30 -6.38 -10.12
N ASP A 123 7.58 -6.05 -10.26
CA ASP A 123 8.40 -6.45 -11.39
C ASP A 123 9.41 -7.51 -10.94
N SER A 124 9.21 -8.75 -11.40
CA SER A 124 10.10 -9.89 -11.12
C SER A 124 11.49 -9.78 -11.75
N GLN A 125 11.63 -9.00 -12.83
CA GLN A 125 12.91 -8.76 -13.50
C GLN A 125 13.58 -7.49 -12.96
N GLY A 126 12.79 -6.53 -12.51
CA GLY A 126 13.15 -5.37 -11.70
C GLY A 126 14.46 -4.71 -12.10
N ILE A 127 15.56 -5.05 -11.42
CA ILE A 127 16.88 -4.43 -11.61
C ILE A 127 17.57 -4.81 -12.94
N ARG A 128 17.17 -5.95 -13.56
CA ARG A 128 17.80 -6.45 -14.80
C ARG A 128 17.37 -5.70 -16.05
N GLU A 129 16.17 -5.13 -16.08
CA GLU A 129 15.65 -4.41 -17.25
C GLU A 129 15.75 -2.89 -17.05
N LEU A 130 16.85 -2.31 -17.52
CA LEU A 130 17.11 -0.86 -17.53
C LEU A 130 16.42 -0.11 -18.67
N GLU A 131 15.57 -0.77 -19.47
CA GLU A 131 14.93 -0.07 -20.59
C GLU A 131 14.09 1.12 -20.06
N PRO A 132 14.04 2.28 -20.73
CA PRO A 132 13.40 3.48 -20.17
C PRO A 132 11.90 3.61 -20.46
N ASP A 133 11.32 2.76 -21.31
CA ASP A 133 10.17 3.22 -22.11
C ASP A 133 8.77 2.91 -21.54
N SER A 134 8.67 2.20 -20.41
CA SER A 134 7.37 2.01 -19.75
C SER A 134 7.51 1.96 -18.25
N ILE A 135 6.91 2.94 -17.58
CA ILE A 135 6.74 2.98 -16.12
C ILE A 135 5.77 1.89 -15.63
N PHE A 136 4.98 1.29 -16.53
CA PHE A 136 4.01 0.25 -16.21
C PHE A 136 4.56 -1.12 -16.59
N ARG A 137 5.24 -1.78 -15.65
CA ARG A 137 5.84 -3.11 -15.83
C ARG A 137 5.32 -4.08 -14.78
N GLY A 138 5.52 -5.37 -15.06
CA GLY A 138 5.18 -6.44 -14.13
C GLY A 138 3.68 -6.52 -13.82
N ASP A 139 3.38 -7.20 -12.72
CA ASP A 139 2.01 -7.32 -12.22
C ASP A 139 1.58 -5.99 -11.58
N ARG A 140 0.36 -5.55 -11.87
CA ARG A 140 -0.12 -4.20 -11.55
C ARG A 140 -1.42 -4.26 -10.78
N TYR A 141 -1.51 -3.51 -9.70
CA TYR A 141 -2.61 -3.52 -8.75
C TYR A 141 -3.10 -2.09 -8.55
N PHE A 142 -4.35 -1.84 -8.87
CA PHE A 142 -4.99 -0.54 -8.79
C PHE A 142 -5.88 -0.51 -7.55
N PHE A 143 -5.86 0.59 -6.81
CA PHE A 143 -6.57 0.72 -5.55
C PHE A 143 -7.46 1.96 -5.53
N THR A 144 -8.54 1.90 -4.75
CA THR A 144 -9.38 3.06 -4.43
C THR A 144 -9.80 2.97 -2.97
N LYS A 145 -9.41 3.97 -2.17
CA LYS A 145 -9.58 3.95 -0.71
C LYS A 145 -9.09 2.61 -0.09
N ASN A 146 -7.89 2.18 -0.50
CA ASN A 146 -7.27 0.92 -0.08
C ASN A 146 -8.05 -0.37 -0.41
N VAL A 147 -8.99 -0.33 -1.35
CA VAL A 147 -9.66 -1.53 -1.89
C VAL A 147 -9.08 -1.82 -3.27
N LEU A 148 -8.69 -3.07 -3.55
CA LEU A 148 -8.26 -3.48 -4.89
C LEU A 148 -9.42 -3.37 -5.87
N VAL A 149 -9.16 -2.65 -6.97
CA VAL A 149 -10.16 -2.35 -7.99
C VAL A 149 -9.88 -3.04 -9.33
N LEU A 150 -8.60 -3.27 -9.62
CA LEU A 150 -8.16 -3.97 -10.82
C LEU A 150 -6.80 -4.59 -10.56
N ALA A 151 -6.59 -5.81 -11.04
CA ALA A 151 -5.28 -6.43 -11.11
C ALA A 151 -4.99 -6.82 -12.55
N LEU A 152 -3.78 -6.52 -13.03
CA LEU A 152 -3.28 -6.89 -14.35
C LEU A 152 -1.99 -7.68 -14.19
N ASP A 153 -1.76 -8.66 -15.06
CA ASP A 153 -0.47 -9.33 -15.17
C ASP A 153 0.58 -8.48 -15.90
N SER A 154 1.80 -8.99 -15.95
CA SER A 154 2.93 -8.42 -16.71
C SER A 154 2.65 -8.17 -18.19
N LYS A 155 1.69 -8.86 -18.80
CA LYS A 155 1.28 -8.70 -20.20
C LYS A 155 0.09 -7.76 -20.36
N GLY A 156 -0.46 -7.22 -19.28
CA GLY A 156 -1.62 -6.33 -19.29
C GLY A 156 -2.95 -7.04 -19.34
N LYS A 157 -2.97 -8.36 -19.16
CA LYS A 157 -4.21 -9.11 -19.06
C LYS A 157 -4.77 -8.99 -17.65
N ARG A 158 -6.09 -8.85 -17.55
CA ARG A 158 -6.79 -8.77 -16.28
C ARG A 158 -6.67 -10.09 -15.52
N LYS A 159 -6.32 -9.99 -14.24
CA LYS A 159 -6.40 -11.07 -13.25
C LYS A 159 -7.78 -11.03 -12.59
N ASP A 160 -8.29 -12.19 -12.22
CA ASP A 160 -9.54 -12.28 -11.47
C ASP A 160 -9.30 -11.78 -10.03
N ILE A 161 -9.99 -10.71 -9.64
CA ILE A 161 -9.86 -10.14 -8.29
C ILE A 161 -10.56 -10.97 -7.21
N THR A 162 -11.38 -11.94 -7.62
CA THR A 162 -12.01 -12.90 -6.71
C THR A 162 -11.13 -14.12 -6.43
N ASP A 163 -10.05 -14.30 -7.20
CA ASP A 163 -9.04 -15.32 -6.98
C ASP A 163 -8.31 -15.08 -5.64
N ASP A 164 -8.17 -16.13 -4.83
CA ASP A 164 -7.59 -16.02 -3.50
C ASP A 164 -6.12 -15.58 -3.53
N SER A 165 -5.35 -15.95 -4.56
CA SER A 165 -3.97 -15.49 -4.71
C SER A 165 -3.90 -13.97 -4.93
N VAL A 166 -4.87 -13.41 -5.66
CA VAL A 166 -4.96 -11.96 -5.90
C VAL A 166 -5.44 -11.22 -4.66
N LYS A 167 -6.40 -11.79 -3.92
CA LYS A 167 -6.85 -11.23 -2.64
C LYS A 167 -5.75 -11.21 -1.60
N ILE A 168 -5.03 -12.32 -1.41
CA ILE A 168 -3.91 -12.41 -0.47
C ILE A 168 -2.87 -11.35 -0.85
N LYS A 169 -2.48 -11.30 -2.14
CA LYS A 169 -1.51 -10.30 -2.60
C LYS A 169 -2.01 -8.86 -2.42
N SER A 170 -3.30 -8.59 -2.59
CA SER A 170 -3.87 -7.27 -2.30
C SER A 170 -3.70 -6.88 -0.84
N VAL A 171 -3.96 -7.81 0.09
CA VAL A 171 -3.82 -7.56 1.53
C VAL A 171 -2.35 -7.32 1.88
N ASP A 172 -1.43 -8.13 1.33
CA ASP A 172 0.00 -7.94 1.49
C ASP A 172 0.45 -6.55 1.05
N LEU A 173 0.05 -6.11 -0.16
CA LEU A 173 0.41 -4.80 -0.69
C LEU A 173 -0.14 -3.64 0.16
N ILE A 174 -1.32 -3.79 0.75
CA ILE A 174 -1.87 -2.79 1.67
C ILE A 174 -1.04 -2.72 2.95
N ASN A 175 -0.73 -3.88 3.54
CA ASN A 175 0.08 -3.97 4.75
C ASN A 175 1.50 -3.41 4.53
N GLU A 176 2.13 -3.73 3.40
CA GLU A 176 3.43 -3.19 3.01
C GLU A 176 3.36 -1.66 2.83
N SER A 177 2.29 -1.15 2.23
CA SER A 177 2.08 0.30 2.09
C SER A 177 1.93 1.01 3.44
N ASP A 178 1.24 0.38 4.40
CA ASP A 178 1.07 0.90 5.77
C ASP A 178 2.40 0.89 6.51
N GLN A 179 3.19 -0.14 6.33
CA GLN A 179 4.53 -0.21 6.89
C GLN A 179 5.47 0.87 6.34
N ILE A 180 5.48 1.10 5.02
CA ILE A 180 6.29 2.17 4.42
C ILE A 180 5.94 3.52 5.07
N LYS A 181 4.66 3.81 5.27
CA LYS A 181 4.19 5.02 5.97
C LYS A 181 4.69 5.06 7.41
N GLN A 182 4.67 3.95 8.13
CA GLN A 182 5.19 3.87 9.50
C GLN A 182 6.69 4.14 9.57
N ILE A 183 7.50 3.55 8.68
CA ILE A 183 8.95 3.80 8.60
C ILE A 183 9.23 5.30 8.42
N ILE A 184 8.48 5.96 7.52
CA ILE A 184 8.63 7.40 7.27
C ILE A 184 8.24 8.22 8.52
N ALA A 185 7.14 7.85 9.18
CA ALA A 185 6.67 8.52 10.39
C ALA A 185 7.68 8.40 11.55
N ASP A 186 8.24 7.21 11.76
CA ASP A 186 9.22 6.94 12.82
C ASP A 186 10.53 7.71 12.63
N LYS A 187 10.89 7.98 11.38
CA LYS A 187 12.07 8.79 11.03
C LYS A 187 11.89 10.29 11.27
N GLN A 188 10.68 10.73 11.67
CA GLN A 188 10.34 12.12 11.93
C GLN A 188 10.72 13.05 10.77
N ILE A 189 10.56 12.58 9.53
CA ILE A 189 10.87 13.36 8.34
C ILE A 189 9.92 14.56 8.29
N LYS A 190 10.48 15.78 8.39
CA LYS A 190 9.73 17.03 8.28
C LYS A 190 9.66 17.45 6.80
N LEU A 191 8.44 17.67 6.31
CA LEU A 191 8.14 18.12 4.94
C LEU A 191 8.10 19.64 4.83
#